data_AF-A0A0B4BQT7-F1
#
_entry.id   AF-A0A0B4BQT7-F1
#
_cell.length_a   1.000
_cell.length_b   1.000
_cell.length_c   1.000
_cell.angle_alpha   90.00
_cell.angle_beta   90.00
_cell.angle_gamma   90.00
#
_symmetry.space_group_name_H-M   'P 1'
#
loop_
_entity.id
_entity.type
_entity.pdbx_description
1 polymer ?
#
loop_
_entity_poly.entity_id
_entity_poly.type
_entity_poly.pdbx_seq_one_letter_code
_entity_poly.pdbx_strand_id
1 'polypeptide(L)'
;MKDTAPQHHTKQTTVQFNWMDWLPYLEDEAANDAQKRELIEALWSIILAFVDLGWDINSTPETCGETIDLKAALEAAVLSSEASEKHNEEATREKE
;
A
#
# COMPACT_ATOMS: atom_id res chain seq x y z
N MET A 1 29.01 29.39 -3.30
CA MET A 1 27.94 28.52 -2.77
C MET A 1 27.82 27.32 -3.69
N LYS A 2 27.83 26.09 -3.17
CA LYS A 2 27.57 24.87 -3.94
C LYS A 2 26.26 24.29 -3.42
N ASP A 3 25.16 24.62 -4.08
CA ASP A 3 23.85 24.05 -3.77
C ASP A 3 23.87 22.57 -4.14
N THR A 4 23.98 21.72 -3.13
CA THR A 4 23.90 20.27 -3.28
C THR A 4 22.42 19.90 -3.15
N ALA A 5 21.77 19.67 -4.28
CA ALA A 5 20.39 19.17 -4.31
C ALA A 5 20.31 17.79 -3.62
N PRO A 6 19.28 17.53 -2.80
CA PRO A 6 19.12 16.25 -2.13
C PRO A 6 18.77 15.17 -3.16
N GLN A 7 19.74 14.27 -3.42
CA GLN A 7 19.55 13.09 -4.25
C GLN A 7 18.74 12.05 -3.47
N HIS A 8 17.42 12.06 -3.62
CA HIS A 8 16.55 10.97 -3.19
C HIS A 8 16.85 9.74 -4.05
N HIS A 9 17.81 8.94 -3.61
CA HIS A 9 18.01 7.61 -4.14
C HIS A 9 16.81 6.79 -3.68
N THR A 10 15.83 6.60 -4.56
CA THR A 10 14.85 5.52 -4.40
C THR A 10 15.65 4.23 -4.45
N LYS A 11 16.04 3.70 -3.28
CA LYS A 11 16.59 2.36 -3.18
C LYS A 11 15.56 1.44 -3.82
N GLN A 12 15.83 0.98 -5.03
CA GLN A 12 15.05 -0.08 -5.67
C GLN A 12 15.24 -1.33 -4.81
N THR A 13 14.30 -1.55 -3.89
CA THR A 13 14.26 -2.76 -3.09
C THR A 13 13.85 -3.89 -4.03
N THR A 14 14.82 -4.65 -4.51
CA THR A 14 14.54 -5.85 -5.30
C THR A 14 14.03 -6.91 -4.33
N VAL A 15 12.75 -7.26 -4.44
CA VAL A 15 12.18 -8.34 -3.63
C VAL A 15 12.56 -9.67 -4.28
N GLN A 16 13.37 -10.47 -3.57
CA GLN A 16 13.74 -11.80 -4.03
C GLN A 16 12.68 -12.81 -3.59
N PHE A 17 12.22 -13.62 -4.54
CA PHE A 17 11.19 -14.62 -4.32
C PHE A 17 11.76 -16.03 -4.51
N ASN A 18 11.65 -16.85 -3.46
CA ASN A 18 11.99 -18.26 -3.48
C ASN A 18 10.76 -19.09 -3.08
N TRP A 19 10.16 -19.77 -4.05
CA TRP A 19 8.95 -20.57 -3.84
C TRP A 19 9.15 -21.73 -2.85
N MET A 20 10.38 -22.22 -2.66
CA MET A 20 10.66 -23.32 -1.73
C MET A 20 10.38 -22.94 -0.28
N ASP A 21 10.50 -21.66 0.08
CA ASP A 21 10.23 -21.17 1.43
C ASP A 21 8.74 -21.27 1.80
N TRP A 22 7.87 -21.49 0.79
CA TRP A 22 6.43 -21.54 0.93
C TRP A 22 5.87 -22.97 0.95
N LEU A 23 6.68 -23.97 0.60
CA LEU A 23 6.28 -25.38 0.61
C LEU A 23 5.75 -25.88 1.97
N PRO A 24 6.34 -25.51 3.12
CA PRO A 24 5.84 -25.94 4.43
C PRO A 24 4.37 -25.56 4.69
N TYR A 25 3.89 -24.47 4.09
CA TYR A 25 2.51 -24.00 4.25
C TYR A 25 1.51 -24.75 3.36
N LEU A 26 2.00 -25.60 2.46
CA LEU A 26 1.21 -26.38 1.50
C LEU A 26 1.38 -27.88 1.72
N GLU A 27 1.95 -28.32 2.85
CA GLU A 27 2.17 -29.75 3.13
C GLU A 27 0.86 -30.54 3.26
N ASP A 28 -0.18 -29.93 3.86
CA ASP A 28 -1.49 -30.55 4.05
C ASP A 28 -2.36 -30.60 2.78
N GLU A 29 -1.95 -29.88 1.73
CA GLU A 29 -2.65 -29.87 0.44
C GLU A 29 -2.39 -31.15 -0.34
N ALA A 30 -3.47 -31.79 -0.81
CA ALA A 30 -3.44 -32.96 -1.70
C ALA A 30 -3.10 -32.57 -3.15
N ALA A 31 -2.12 -31.67 -3.31
CA ALA A 31 -1.61 -31.17 -4.58
C ALA A 31 -0.21 -31.74 -4.82
N ASN A 32 0.18 -31.91 -6.09
CA ASN A 32 1.56 -32.23 -6.43
C ASN A 32 2.46 -30.98 -6.37
N ASP A 33 3.77 -31.16 -6.35
CA ASP A 33 4.73 -30.05 -6.23
C ASP A 33 4.62 -29.03 -7.38
N ALA A 34 4.23 -29.48 -8.58
CA ALA A 34 4.02 -28.59 -9.72
C ALA A 34 2.81 -27.67 -9.52
N GLN A 35 1.71 -28.20 -8.97
CA GLN A 35 0.51 -27.45 -8.61
C GLN A 35 0.75 -26.49 -7.45
N LYS A 36 1.51 -26.95 -6.42
CA LYS A 36 1.93 -26.08 -5.31
C LYS A 36 2.75 -24.90 -5.82
N ARG A 37 3.70 -25.18 -6.72
CA ARG A 37 4.51 -24.13 -7.35
C ARG A 37 3.67 -23.16 -8.18
N GLU A 38 2.78 -23.66 -9.02
CA GLU A 38 1.88 -22.83 -9.84
C GLU A 38 1.03 -21.89 -8.96
N LEU A 39 0.50 -22.39 -7.85
CA LEU A 39 -0.25 -21.59 -6.89
C LEU A 39 0.62 -20.47 -6.27
N ILE A 40 1.83 -20.78 -5.80
CA ILE A 40 2.71 -19.79 -5.17
C ILE A 40 3.14 -18.73 -6.21
N GLU A 41 3.45 -19.13 -7.45
CA GLU A 41 3.79 -18.19 -8.54
C GLU A 41 2.60 -17.29 -8.91
N ALA A 42 1.37 -17.82 -8.91
CA ALA A 42 0.16 -17.04 -9.14
C ALA A 42 -0.07 -16.00 -8.03
N LEU A 43 0.07 -16.39 -6.76
CA LEU A 43 -0.03 -15.48 -5.62
C LEU A 43 1.05 -14.39 -5.68
N TRP A 44 2.29 -14.75 -6.02
CA TRP A 44 3.39 -13.80 -6.17
C TRP A 44 3.12 -12.78 -7.29
N SER A 45 2.56 -13.23 -8.42
CA SER A 45 2.20 -12.36 -9.53
C SER A 45 1.12 -11.34 -9.14
N ILE A 46 0.15 -11.75 -8.32
CA ILE A 46 -0.87 -10.86 -7.77
C ILE A 46 -0.23 -9.81 -6.85
N ILE A 47 0.67 -10.24 -5.95
CA ILE A 47 1.38 -9.32 -5.05
C ILE A 47 2.18 -8.29 -5.86
N LEU A 48 2.95 -8.73 -6.87
CA LEU A 48 3.69 -7.81 -7.73
C LEU A 48 2.78 -6.82 -8.47
N ALA A 49 1.60 -7.25 -8.93
CA ALA A 49 0.64 -6.33 -9.55
C ALA A 49 0.20 -5.22 -8.58
N PHE A 50 0.01 -5.51 -7.29
CA PHE A 50 -0.28 -4.49 -6.28
C PHE A 50 0.91 -3.55 -6.04
N VAL A 51 2.13 -4.08 -6.06
CA VAL A 51 3.36 -3.26 -5.94
C VAL A 51 3.51 -2.33 -7.13
N ASP A 52 3.26 -2.81 -8.33
CA ASP A 52 3.31 -2.03 -9.57
C ASP A 52 2.25 -0.92 -9.58
N LEU A 53 1.10 -1.14 -8.94
CA LEU A 53 0.07 -0.12 -8.71
C LEU A 53 0.47 0.92 -7.64
N GLY A 54 1.66 0.79 -7.05
CA GLY A 54 2.21 1.72 -6.07
C GLY A 54 1.83 1.43 -4.63
N TRP A 55 1.34 0.21 -4.33
CA TRP A 55 1.11 -0.20 -2.96
C TRP A 55 2.44 -0.63 -2.34
N ASP A 56 2.85 0.05 -1.28
CA ASP A 56 4.06 -0.30 -0.57
C ASP A 56 3.86 -1.62 0.20
N ILE A 57 4.78 -2.58 0.02
CA ILE A 57 4.79 -3.85 0.78
C ILE A 57 5.35 -3.62 2.19
N ASN A 58 6.01 -2.49 2.43
CA ASN A 58 6.36 -2.11 3.78
C ASN A 58 5.08 -1.94 4.58
N SER A 59 4.88 -2.80 5.59
CA SER A 59 3.92 -2.52 6.65
C SER A 59 4.23 -1.13 7.18
N THR A 60 3.40 -0.16 6.82
CA THR A 60 3.29 1.05 7.63
C THR A 60 2.92 0.60 9.04
N PRO A 61 3.38 1.27 10.10
CA PRO A 61 3.06 0.91 11.48
C PRO A 61 1.54 0.72 11.73
N GLU A 62 0.70 1.29 10.88
CA GLU A 62 -0.75 1.12 10.79
C GLU A 62 -1.23 -0.32 10.55
N THR A 63 -0.37 -1.23 10.05
CA THR A 63 -0.72 -2.64 9.75
C THR A 63 -0.09 -3.65 10.69
N CYS A 64 0.47 -3.22 11.84
CA CYS A 64 1.11 -4.06 12.85
C CYS A 64 0.15 -5.01 13.62
N GLY A 65 -1.01 -5.35 13.06
CA GLY A 65 -2.05 -6.12 13.76
C GLY A 65 -2.79 -5.31 14.82
N GLU A 66 -2.66 -3.98 14.82
CA GLU A 66 -3.56 -3.10 15.57
C GLU A 66 -4.96 -3.22 14.95
N THR A 67 -5.98 -3.47 15.77
CA THR A 67 -7.35 -3.56 15.28
C THR A 67 -7.81 -2.20 14.77
N ILE A 68 -7.84 -2.02 13.46
CA ILE A 68 -8.44 -0.83 12.84
C ILE A 68 -9.94 -0.92 13.06
N ASP A 69 -10.51 0.01 13.84
CA ASP A 69 -11.95 0.21 13.90
C ASP A 69 -12.41 0.83 12.57
N LEU A 70 -12.79 -0.04 11.63
CA LEU A 70 -13.24 0.33 10.29
C LEU A 70 -14.41 1.33 10.33
N LYS A 71 -15.27 1.25 11.34
CA LYS A 71 -16.42 2.14 11.48
C LYS A 71 -15.95 3.54 11.83
N ALA A 72 -15.05 3.67 12.80
CA ALA A 72 -14.47 4.96 13.18
C ALA A 72 -13.67 5.59 12.03
N ALA A 73 -12.89 4.78 11.31
CA ALA A 73 -12.12 5.24 10.15
C ALA A 73 -13.03 5.77 9.02
N LEU A 74 -14.12 5.06 8.73
CA LEU A 74 -15.09 5.48 7.72
C LEU A 74 -15.85 6.75 8.12
N GLU A 75 -16.29 6.85 9.39
CA GLU A 75 -16.97 8.04 9.90
C GLU A 75 -16.08 9.28 9.83
N ALA A 76 -14.79 9.16 10.18
CA ALA A 76 -13.84 10.26 10.08
C ALA A 76 -13.61 10.73 8.63
N ALA A 77 -13.49 9.78 7.68
CA ALA A 77 -13.34 10.10 6.26
C ALA A 77 -14.57 10.84 5.72
N VAL A 78 -15.78 10.37 6.05
CA VAL A 78 -17.04 11.00 5.64
C VAL A 78 -17.16 12.42 6.22
N LEU A 79 -16.86 12.61 7.51
CA LEU A 79 -16.90 13.93 8.16
C LEU A 79 -15.87 14.91 7.57
N SER A 80 -14.70 14.42 7.14
CA SER A 80 -13.70 15.26 6.49
C SER A 80 -14.11 15.76 5.10
N SER A 81 -15.00 15.04 4.41
CA SER A 81 -15.50 15.44 3.09
C SER A 81 -16.41 16.67 3.16
N GLU A 82 -17.06 16.92 4.29
CA GLU A 82 -17.98 18.03 4.50
C GLU A 82 -17.26 19.32 4.92
N ALA A 83 -16.00 19.23 5.39
CA ALA A 83 -15.20 20.37 5.81
C ALA A 83 -14.54 21.13 4.65
N SER A 84 -14.48 20.55 3.44
CA SER A 84 -13.85 21.19 2.28
C SER A 84 -14.75 22.16 1.51
N GLU A 85 -16.04 22.28 1.85
CA GLU A 85 -16.98 23.14 1.09
C GLU A 85 -17.19 24.53 1.70
N LYS A 86 -16.52 24.89 2.80
CA LYS A 86 -16.72 26.20 3.45
C LYS A 86 -15.44 27.02 3.62
N HIS A 87 -14.72 27.27 2.52
CA HIS A 87 -13.87 28.46 2.46
C HIS A 87 -13.53 28.90 1.02
N ASN A 88 -14.56 29.21 0.22
CA ASN A 88 -14.34 30.05 -0.97
C ASN A 88 -15.55 30.93 -1.26
N GLU A 89 -15.90 31.86 -0.37
CA GLU A 89 -16.58 33.08 -0.79
C GLU A 89 -16.53 34.17 0.30
N GLU A 90 -15.40 34.87 0.43
CA GLU A 90 -15.38 36.25 0.93
C GLU A 90 -14.06 36.94 0.57
N ALA A 91 -14.01 37.61 -0.59
CA ALA A 91 -13.26 38.86 -0.82
C ALA A 91 -13.34 39.33 -2.29
N THR A 92 -14.53 39.61 -2.81
CA THR A 92 -14.67 40.59 -3.90
C THR A 92 -15.90 41.46 -3.67
N ARG A 93 -15.75 42.41 -2.75
CA ARG A 93 -16.53 43.65 -2.78
C ARG A 93 -15.67 44.80 -2.25
N GLU A 94 -15.62 45.85 -3.08
CA GLU A 94 -15.21 47.23 -2.78
C GLU A 94 -13.71 47.60 -2.78
N LYS A 95 -13.28 48.06 -3.97
CA LYS A 95 -12.51 49.29 -4.30
C LYS A 95 -11.78 48.99 -5.62
N GLU A 96 -11.92 49.72 -6.72
CA GLU A 96 -12.20 51.14 -6.99
C GLU A 96 -12.65 51.26 -8.45
#